data_AF-E9PMM2-F1
#
_entry.id   AF-E9PMM2-F1
#
_cell.length_a   1.000
_cell.length_b   1.000
_cell.length_c   1.000
_cell.angle_alpha   90.00
_cell.angle_beta   90.00
_cell.angle_gamma   90.00
#
_symmetry.space_group_name_H-M   'P 1'
#
loop_
_entity.id
_entity.type
_entity.pdbx_description
1 polymer ?
#
loop_
_entity_poly.entity_id
_entity_poly.type
_entity_poly.pdbx_seq_one_letter_code
_entity_poly.pdbx_strand_id
1 'polypeptide(L)'
;MNGEADCPTDLEMAAPKGQDRWSQEDMLTLLECMKNNLPSNDSSKFKTTESHMDWEKVAFKDFSGDMCKLKWVEISNEKHPDFPKKPLTPYFRFFMEKRAKYAKLHPEMSNLDLTKILSKKYKELPEKKKMKYIQDFQREKQEFERNLA
;
A
#
# COMPACT_ATOMS: atom_id res chain seq x y z
N MET A 1 -21.44 51.19 -33.45
CA MET A 1 -20.11 50.78 -32.93
C MET A 1 -20.32 50.22 -31.54
N ASN A 2 -19.58 49.16 -31.23
CA ASN A 2 -19.45 48.46 -29.94
C ASN A 2 -20.54 47.41 -29.65
N GLY A 3 -20.37 46.24 -30.27
CA GLY A 3 -20.87 44.97 -29.75
C GLY A 3 -19.65 44.09 -29.46
N GLU A 4 -19.18 44.11 -28.22
CA GLU A 4 -18.17 43.18 -27.71
C GLU A 4 -18.87 42.04 -26.96
N ALA A 5 -18.33 40.84 -27.23
CA ALA A 5 -18.29 39.63 -26.41
C ALA A 5 -19.60 39.10 -25.81
N ASP A 6 -19.98 37.88 -26.22
CA ASP A 6 -20.01 36.81 -25.24
C ASP A 6 -19.70 35.46 -25.89
N CYS A 7 -18.73 34.77 -25.30
CA CYS A 7 -18.29 33.43 -25.65
C CYS A 7 -19.37 32.43 -25.24
N PRO A 8 -19.77 31.45 -26.07
CA PRO A 8 -20.68 30.41 -25.60
C PRO A 8 -19.99 29.59 -24.50
N THR A 9 -20.58 29.71 -23.33
CA THR A 9 -20.27 29.04 -22.07
C THR A 9 -20.47 27.53 -22.21
N ASP A 10 -19.44 26.81 -21.77
CA ASP A 10 -19.53 25.60 -20.95
C ASP A 10 -20.44 24.46 -21.44
N LEU A 11 -19.85 23.54 -22.20
CA LEU A 11 -20.34 22.19 -22.25
C LEU A 11 -19.88 21.47 -20.97
N GLU A 12 -20.60 21.70 -19.86
CA GLU A 12 -20.50 20.92 -18.64
C GLU A 12 -20.94 19.48 -18.95
N MET A 13 -20.01 18.66 -19.43
CA MET A 13 -20.16 17.21 -19.37
C MET A 13 -19.92 16.82 -17.91
N ALA A 14 -21.00 16.82 -17.13
CA ALA A 14 -21.05 16.21 -15.81
C ALA A 14 -20.57 14.75 -15.93
N ALA A 15 -19.30 14.54 -15.58
CA ALA A 15 -18.69 13.23 -15.57
C ALA A 15 -19.49 12.32 -14.61
N PRO A 16 -19.91 11.13 -15.04
CA PRO A 16 -20.65 10.22 -14.18
C PRO A 16 -19.77 9.83 -13.00
N LYS A 17 -20.22 10.22 -11.80
CA LYS A 17 -19.63 9.77 -10.54
C LYS A 17 -19.89 8.26 -10.42
N GLY A 18 -18.82 7.46 -10.39
CA GLY A 18 -18.87 6.10 -9.86
C GLY A 18 -18.80 4.94 -10.85
N GLN A 19 -18.06 5.05 -11.95
CA GLN A 19 -17.50 3.87 -12.60
C GLN A 19 -15.99 3.94 -12.49
N ASP A 20 -15.42 3.18 -11.57
CA ASP A 20 -13.99 2.90 -11.59
C ASP A 20 -13.69 2.26 -12.95
N ARG A 21 -13.02 3.00 -13.85
CA ARG A 21 -12.66 2.54 -15.21
C ARG A 21 -11.77 1.29 -15.17
N TRP A 22 -11.21 1.00 -14.01
CA TRP A 22 -10.32 -0.11 -13.72
C TRP A 22 -11.13 -1.34 -13.30
N SER A 23 -11.05 -2.39 -14.12
CA SER A 23 -11.62 -3.69 -13.76
C SER A 23 -10.70 -4.42 -12.78
N GLN A 24 -11.20 -5.47 -12.11
CA GLN A 24 -10.37 -6.34 -11.28
C GLN A 24 -9.18 -6.93 -12.06
N GLU A 25 -9.37 -7.27 -13.33
CA GLU A 25 -8.30 -7.72 -14.22
C GLU A 25 -7.26 -6.62 -14.51
N ASP A 26 -7.69 -5.36 -14.63
CA ASP A 26 -6.78 -4.22 -14.82
C ASP A 26 -5.94 -3.98 -13.56
N MET A 27 -6.57 -4.10 -12.38
CA MET A 27 -5.86 -4.02 -11.11
C MET A 27 -4.84 -5.15 -10.97
N LEU A 28 -5.20 -6.40 -11.30
CA LEU A 28 -4.24 -7.51 -11.28
C LEU A 28 -3.09 -7.31 -12.29
N THR A 29 -3.40 -6.84 -13.50
CA THR A 29 -2.40 -6.52 -14.53
C THR A 29 -1.42 -5.46 -14.05
N LEU A 30 -1.91 -4.40 -13.38
CA LEU A 30 -1.06 -3.37 -12.77
C LEU A 30 -0.07 -3.96 -11.76
N LEU A 31 -0.54 -4.86 -10.88
CA LEU A 31 0.30 -5.51 -9.86
C LEU A 31 1.34 -6.46 -10.47
N GLU A 32 1.00 -7.10 -11.59
CA GLU A 32 1.93 -7.95 -12.33
C GLU A 32 3.00 -7.13 -13.06
N CYS A 33 2.60 -6.07 -13.78
CA CYS A 33 3.50 -5.11 -14.41
C CYS A 33 4.47 -4.51 -13.39
N MET A 34 3.96 -4.14 -12.22
CA MET A 34 4.74 -3.74 -11.06
C MET A 34 5.79 -4.78 -10.68
N LYS A 35 5.34 -6.01 -10.34
CA LYS A 35 6.20 -7.10 -9.89
C LYS A 35 7.31 -7.42 -10.88
N ASN A 36 7.00 -7.40 -12.18
CA ASN A 36 7.96 -7.69 -13.25
C ASN A 36 9.01 -6.57 -13.44
N ASN A 37 8.67 -5.34 -13.08
CA ASN A 37 9.61 -4.22 -13.08
C ASN A 37 10.44 -4.13 -11.78
N LEU A 38 10.17 -4.98 -10.77
CA LEU A 38 10.96 -4.99 -9.53
C LEU A 38 12.17 -5.92 -9.66
N PRO A 39 13.38 -5.51 -9.21
CA PRO A 39 14.46 -6.45 -9.02
C PRO A 39 14.04 -7.50 -7.98
N SER A 40 14.27 -8.79 -8.26
CA SER A 40 13.79 -9.95 -7.49
C SER A 40 14.08 -9.97 -5.98
N ASN A 41 14.83 -8.99 -5.47
CA ASN A 41 15.25 -8.87 -4.08
C ASN A 41 14.51 -7.80 -3.25
N ASP A 42 13.70 -6.91 -3.86
CA ASP A 42 13.03 -5.83 -3.12
C ASP A 42 11.65 -6.26 -2.57
N SER A 43 11.69 -7.07 -1.52
CA SER A 43 10.49 -7.54 -0.80
C SER A 43 10.09 -6.65 0.37
N SER A 44 10.86 -5.59 0.68
CA SER A 44 10.82 -5.02 2.03
C SER A 44 10.01 -3.75 2.19
N LYS A 45 9.91 -2.81 1.24
CA LYS A 45 9.07 -1.61 1.41
C LYS A 45 8.61 -1.03 0.08
N PHE A 46 7.36 -1.27 -0.30
CA PHE A 46 6.72 -0.74 -1.51
C PHE A 46 6.85 0.79 -1.73
N LYS A 47 7.12 1.57 -0.67
CA LYS A 47 7.43 3.01 -0.76
C LYS A 47 8.79 3.32 -1.42
N THR A 48 9.80 2.49 -1.19
CA THR A 48 11.11 2.63 -1.86
C THR A 48 10.99 2.21 -3.32
N THR A 49 10.17 1.18 -3.55
CA THR A 49 9.85 0.65 -4.86
C THR A 49 9.15 1.69 -5.75
N GLU A 50 8.17 2.42 -5.21
CA GLU A 50 7.46 3.50 -5.91
C GLU A 50 8.40 4.57 -6.48
N SER A 51 9.42 4.95 -5.71
CA SER A 51 10.37 6.00 -6.06
C SER A 51 11.37 5.59 -7.16
N HIS A 52 11.59 4.29 -7.36
CA HIS A 52 12.51 3.77 -8.39
C HIS A 52 11.78 3.07 -9.55
N MET A 53 10.44 3.10 -9.58
CA MET A 53 9.67 2.48 -10.64
C MET A 53 9.57 3.38 -11.87
N ASP A 54 9.90 2.82 -13.03
CA ASP A 54 9.66 3.40 -14.34
C ASP A 54 8.17 3.26 -14.69
N TRP A 55 7.35 4.23 -14.27
CA TRP A 55 5.90 4.20 -14.47
C TRP A 55 5.48 4.13 -15.94
N GLU A 56 6.28 4.66 -16.86
CA GLU A 56 6.09 4.51 -18.31
C GLU A 56 6.13 3.04 -18.76
N LYS A 57 6.90 2.18 -18.08
CA LYS A 57 6.95 0.73 -18.37
C LYS A 57 5.87 -0.06 -17.64
N VAL A 58 5.27 0.55 -16.61
CA VAL A 58 4.12 -0.01 -15.87
C VAL A 58 2.81 0.34 -16.57
N ALA A 59 2.80 1.37 -17.41
CA ALA A 59 1.68 1.72 -18.28
C ALA A 59 1.23 0.51 -19.10
N PHE A 60 -0.08 0.27 -19.15
CA PHE A 60 -0.66 -0.83 -19.90
C PHE A 60 -2.05 -0.44 -20.42
N LYS A 61 -2.47 -1.05 -21.54
CA LYS A 61 -3.72 -0.69 -22.24
C LYS A 61 -3.78 0.83 -22.48
N ASP A 62 -4.88 1.48 -22.10
CA ASP A 62 -5.09 2.93 -22.20
C ASP A 62 -4.70 3.68 -20.91
N PHE A 63 -4.03 3.02 -19.97
CA PHE A 63 -3.60 3.61 -18.71
C PHE A 63 -2.15 4.08 -18.81
N SER A 64 -1.95 5.38 -18.66
CA SER A 64 -0.61 5.96 -18.59
C SER A 64 0.11 5.57 -17.31
N GLY A 65 1.43 5.80 -17.27
CA GLY A 65 2.23 5.56 -16.07
C GLY A 65 1.70 6.32 -14.85
N ASP A 66 1.22 7.55 -15.05
CA ASP A 66 0.61 8.36 -14.00
C ASP A 66 -0.71 7.76 -13.49
N MET A 67 -1.56 7.23 -14.38
CA MET A 67 -2.79 6.54 -13.96
C MET A 67 -2.47 5.25 -13.18
N CYS A 68 -1.47 4.49 -13.63
CA CYS A 68 -0.97 3.31 -12.94
C CYS A 68 -0.42 3.66 -11.55
N LYS A 69 0.29 4.79 -11.42
CA LYS A 69 0.81 5.30 -10.15
C LYS A 69 -0.29 5.70 -9.18
N LEU A 70 -1.25 6.48 -9.64
CA LEU A 70 -2.38 6.88 -8.82
C LEU A 70 -3.17 5.67 -8.33
N LYS A 71 -3.49 4.73 -9.23
CA LYS A 71 -4.21 3.52 -8.87
C LYS A 71 -3.41 2.62 -7.93
N TRP A 72 -2.09 2.53 -8.09
CA TRP A 72 -1.23 1.80 -7.16
C TRP A 72 -1.21 2.42 -5.76
N VAL A 73 -1.13 3.75 -5.66
CA VAL A 73 -1.20 4.46 -4.37
C VAL A 73 -2.55 4.23 -3.70
N GLU A 74 -3.63 4.24 -4.48
CA GLU A 74 -4.99 3.92 -4.03
C GLU A 74 -5.09 2.49 -3.49
N ILE A 75 -4.70 1.47 -4.27
CA ILE A 75 -4.70 0.05 -3.85
C ILE A 75 -3.78 -0.18 -2.63
N SER A 76 -2.64 0.49 -2.57
CA SER A 76 -1.66 0.31 -1.49
C SER A 76 -2.12 0.95 -0.17
N ASN A 77 -2.89 2.04 -0.24
CA ASN A 77 -3.42 2.74 0.93
C ASN A 77 -4.80 2.23 1.34
N GLU A 78 -5.62 1.77 0.39
CA GLU A 78 -6.98 1.33 0.62
C GLU A 78 -7.02 -0.15 1.00
N LYS A 79 -7.84 -0.48 2.00
CA LYS A 79 -8.05 -1.84 2.50
C LYS A 79 -9.05 -2.57 1.59
N HIS A 80 -8.78 -2.62 0.28
CA HIS A 80 -9.71 -3.17 -0.70
C HIS A 80 -10.09 -4.63 -0.31
N PRO A 81 -11.39 -4.98 -0.25
CA PRO A 81 -11.85 -6.28 0.26
C PRO A 81 -11.33 -7.46 -0.58
N ASP A 82 -11.21 -7.28 -1.90
CA ASP A 82 -10.70 -8.30 -2.83
C ASP A 82 -9.16 -8.40 -2.86
N PHE A 83 -8.44 -7.49 -2.17
CA PHE A 83 -6.98 -7.53 -2.14
C PHE A 83 -6.48 -8.11 -0.82
N PRO A 84 -5.72 -9.24 -0.84
CA PRO A 84 -5.20 -9.81 0.39
C PRO A 84 -4.28 -8.80 1.06
N LYS A 85 -4.48 -8.55 2.35
CA LYS A 85 -3.63 -7.61 3.10
C LYS A 85 -2.22 -8.18 3.17
N LYS A 86 -1.23 -7.35 2.87
CA LYS A 86 0.18 -7.73 2.99
C LYS A 86 0.46 -8.28 4.40
N PRO A 87 1.17 -9.42 4.51
CA PRO A 87 1.53 -9.99 5.80
C PRO A 87 2.31 -8.96 6.61
N LEU A 88 1.93 -8.78 7.87
CA LEU A 88 2.68 -7.89 8.75
C LEU A 88 4.00 -8.56 9.12
N THR A 89 5.11 -7.83 8.96
CA THR A 89 6.41 -8.36 9.38
C THR A 89 6.40 -8.67 10.88
N PRO A 90 7.24 -9.60 11.36
CA PRO A 90 7.23 -10.05 12.76
C PRO A 90 7.36 -8.90 13.76
N TYR A 91 8.20 -7.91 13.44
CA TYR A 91 8.37 -6.69 14.23
C TYR A 91 7.10 -5.82 14.25
N PHE A 92 6.50 -5.56 13.08
CA PHE A 92 5.29 -4.73 13.00
C PHE A 92 4.10 -5.38 13.69
N ARG A 93 3.96 -6.70 13.61
CA ARG A 93 2.91 -7.47 14.29
C ARG A 93 3.04 -7.33 15.82
N PHE A 94 4.26 -7.51 16.34
CA PHE A 94 4.55 -7.24 17.75
C PHE A 94 4.31 -5.77 18.13
N PHE A 95 4.77 -4.83 17.30
CA PHE A 95 4.64 -3.40 17.54
C PHE A 95 3.17 -3.00 17.64
N MET A 96 2.30 -3.44 16.72
CA MET A 96 0.88 -3.08 16.76
C MET A 96 0.17 -3.64 18.01
N GLU A 97 0.41 -4.92 18.34
CA GLU A 97 -0.19 -5.55 19.52
C GLU A 97 0.22 -4.85 20.82
N LYS A 98 1.51 -4.50 20.93
CA LYS A 98 2.06 -3.89 22.13
C LYS A 98 1.83 -2.40 22.18
N ARG A 99 1.91 -1.68 21.07
CA ARG A 99 1.61 -0.24 21.00
C ARG A 99 0.22 0.05 21.54
N ALA A 100 -0.80 -0.73 21.15
CA ALA A 100 -2.14 -0.52 21.66
C ALA A 100 -2.24 -0.68 23.20
N LYS A 101 -1.49 -1.64 23.76
CA LYS A 101 -1.42 -1.85 25.22
C LYS A 101 -0.64 -0.73 25.91
N TYR A 102 0.52 -0.37 25.37
CA TYR A 102 1.41 0.64 25.94
C TYR A 102 0.84 2.06 25.83
N ALA A 103 0.12 2.40 24.75
CA ALA A 103 -0.55 3.69 24.62
C ALA A 103 -1.68 3.85 25.67
N LYS A 104 -2.35 2.76 26.06
CA LYS A 104 -3.34 2.78 27.15
C LYS A 104 -2.69 2.89 28.53
N LEU A 105 -1.53 2.26 28.72
CA LEU A 105 -0.78 2.28 29.99
C LEU A 105 0.02 3.57 30.18
N HIS A 106 0.42 4.21 29.08
CA HIS A 106 1.20 5.45 29.07
C HIS A 106 0.54 6.47 28.12
N PRO A 107 -0.65 7.00 28.45
CA PRO A 107 -1.33 8.01 27.64
C PRO A 107 -0.55 9.32 27.55
N GLU A 108 0.38 9.57 28.49
CA GLU A 108 1.27 10.73 28.53
C GLU A 108 2.53 10.56 27.65
N MET A 109 2.87 9.32 27.25
CA MET A 109 4.03 9.09 26.38
C MET A 109 3.71 9.39 24.92
N SER A 110 4.65 10.07 24.25
CA SER A 110 4.61 10.26 22.80
C SER A 110 4.76 8.93 22.05
N ASN A 111 4.12 8.83 20.89
CA ASN A 111 4.29 7.71 19.95
C ASN A 111 5.77 7.46 19.59
N LEU A 112 6.59 8.51 19.60
CA LEU A 112 8.01 8.44 19.27
C LEU A 112 8.79 7.68 20.36
N ASP A 113 8.47 7.94 21.63
CA ASP A 113 9.06 7.25 22.78
C ASP A 113 8.55 5.81 22.89
N LEU A 114 7.25 5.59 22.64
CA LEU A 114 6.67 4.25 22.54
C LEU A 114 7.40 3.41 21.47
N THR A 115 7.72 4.00 20.32
CA THR A 115 8.41 3.28 19.24
C THR A 115 9.82 2.87 19.62
N LYS A 116 10.57 3.75 20.31
CA LYS A 116 11.91 3.42 20.83
C LYS A 116 11.84 2.28 21.85
N ILE A 117 10.91 2.36 22.80
CA ILE A 117 10.71 1.34 23.84
C ILE A 117 10.37 -0.02 23.21
N LEU A 118 9.39 -0.04 22.29
CA LEU A 118 8.96 -1.28 21.63
C LEU A 118 10.04 -1.88 20.76
N SER A 119 10.84 -1.06 20.07
CA SER A 119 12.02 -1.53 19.32
C SER A 119 13.02 -2.27 20.21
N LYS A 120 13.32 -1.70 21.39
CA LYS A 120 14.21 -2.32 22.37
C LYS A 120 13.61 -3.61 22.92
N LYS A 121 12.33 -3.59 23.32
CA LYS A 121 11.62 -4.76 23.81
C LYS A 121 11.56 -5.90 22.80
N TYR A 122 11.39 -5.60 21.51
CA TYR A 122 11.41 -6.62 20.47
C TYR A 122 12.79 -7.28 20.34
N LYS A 123 13.88 -6.51 20.43
CA LYS A 123 15.24 -7.07 20.43
C LYS A 123 15.50 -7.95 21.65
N GLU A 124 14.99 -7.56 22.82
CA GLU A 124 15.08 -8.31 24.07
C GLU A 124 14.12 -9.52 24.16
N LEU A 125 13.20 -9.70 23.21
CA LEU A 125 12.29 -10.85 23.24
C LEU A 125 13.08 -12.16 23.10
N PRO A 126 12.70 -13.19 23.89
CA PRO A 126 13.26 -14.52 23.73
C PRO A 126 12.93 -15.07 22.34
N GLU A 127 13.88 -15.84 21.78
CA GLU A 127 13.76 -16.38 20.42
C GLU A 127 12.49 -17.19 20.22
N LYS A 128 12.05 -17.96 21.23
CA LYS A 128 10.79 -18.72 21.18
C LYS A 128 9.57 -17.82 20.90
N LYS A 129 9.53 -16.61 21.45
CA LYS A 129 8.45 -15.64 21.19
C LYS A 129 8.61 -15.00 19.81
N LYS A 130 9.84 -14.65 19.41
CA LYS A 130 10.14 -14.12 18.07
C LYS A 130 9.77 -15.14 16.98
N MET A 131 10.11 -16.40 17.17
CA MET A 131 9.80 -17.49 16.24
C MET A 131 8.31 -17.61 15.95
N LYS A 132 7.44 -17.41 16.95
CA LYS A 132 5.99 -17.38 16.70
C LYS A 132 5.61 -16.30 15.69
N TYR A 133 6.11 -15.08 15.85
CA TYR A 133 5.85 -13.99 14.90
C TYR A 133 6.48 -14.24 13.53
N ILE A 134 7.65 -14.87 13.48
CA ILE A 134 8.33 -15.24 12.22
C ILE A 134 7.55 -16.32 11.47
N GLN A 135 7.10 -17.38 12.14
CA GLN A 135 6.30 -18.44 11.54
C GLN A 135 4.94 -17.91 11.05
N ASP A 136 4.28 -17.08 11.85
CA ASP A 136 3.03 -16.45 11.44
C ASP A 136 3.25 -15.58 10.18
N PHE A 137 4.32 -14.79 10.14
CA PHE A 137 4.68 -14.01 8.95
C PHE A 137 4.96 -14.90 7.74
N GLN A 138 5.73 -15.98 7.90
CA GLN A 138 6.04 -16.91 6.79
C GLN A 138 4.78 -17.58 6.24
N ARG A 139 3.86 -17.99 7.13
CA ARG A 139 2.57 -18.58 6.74
C ARG A 139 1.70 -17.58 6.00
N GLU A 140 1.47 -16.41 6.58
CA GLU A 140 0.68 -15.35 5.96
C GLU A 140 1.32 -14.90 4.64
N LYS A 141 2.66 -14.86 4.55
CA LYS A 141 3.38 -14.58 3.30
C LYS A 141 3.12 -15.62 2.23
N GLN A 142 3.20 -16.91 2.55
CA GLN A 142 2.89 -17.96 1.59
C GLN A 142 1.43 -17.96 1.15
N GLU A 143 0.51 -17.58 2.04
CA GLU A 143 -0.90 -17.44 1.70
C GLU A 143 -1.16 -16.22 0.82
N PHE A 144 -0.53 -15.08 1.14
CA PHE A 144 -0.56 -13.87 0.31
C PHE A 144 0.02 -14.14 -1.09
N GLU A 145 1.15 -14.83 -1.19
CA GLU A 145 1.75 -15.23 -2.47
C GLU A 145 0.88 -16.22 -3.26
N ARG A 146 0.17 -17.13 -2.58
CA ARG A 146 -0.78 -18.05 -3.23
C ARG A 146 -2.05 -17.37 -3.71
N ASN A 147 -2.59 -16.44 -2.94
CA ASN A 147 -3.82 -15.71 -3.33
C ASN A 147 -3.56 -14.66 -4.42
N LEU A 148 -2.28 -14.34 -4.69
CA LEU A 148 -1.86 -13.44 -5.75
C LEU A 148 -1.49 -14.19 -7.04
N ALA A 149 -1.35 -15.53 -7.00
CA ALA A 149 -1.04 -16.39 -8.14
C ALA A 149 -2.32 -16.99 -8.74
#